data_AF-A0A0Q5GQ58-F1
#
_entry.id   AF-A0A0Q5GQ58-F1
#
_cell.length_a   1.000
_cell.length_b   1.000
_cell.length_c   1.000
_cell.angle_alpha   90.00
_cell.angle_beta   90.00
_cell.angle_gamma   90.00
#
_symmetry.space_group_name_H-M   'P 1'
#
loop_
_entity.id
_entity.type
_entity.pdbx_description
1 polymer ?
#
loop_
_entity_poly.entity_id
_entity_poly.type
_entity_poly.pdbx_seq_one_letter_code
_entity_poly.pdbx_strand_id
1 'polypeptide(L)'
;MPSVPTALEEILGMAQARRDRAAARAADGERRGAAASGSVLPSADQLLHGHPPLGGDIRTDIQEFVGSVPDGSVDREAAASLRALSDAARRAAPGGGVDGVAVLAALRACRIAPPSDPDGTLRLRCVIYAALLGDAEAALAVAGEAALLAYVQDWHLEGDGTELVWQAAAWAAFGSSRLGPLRRLPWPISEMGLTRDRIDAFADEFRLKVSRHLPELE
;
A
#
# COMPACT_ATOMS: atom_id res chain seq x y z
N MET A 1 -28.08 -9.04 -32.15
CA MET A 1 -27.04 -8.13 -32.66
C MET A 1 -26.74 -7.12 -31.57
N PRO A 2 -25.51 -7.05 -31.04
CA PRO A 2 -25.15 -6.02 -30.06
C PRO A 2 -25.18 -4.65 -30.72
N SER A 3 -25.88 -3.68 -30.11
CA SER A 3 -25.94 -2.30 -30.58
C SER A 3 -24.58 -1.64 -30.39
N VAL A 4 -23.98 -1.16 -31.48
CA VAL A 4 -22.75 -0.36 -31.42
C VAL A 4 -23.10 0.97 -30.72
N PRO A 5 -22.42 1.34 -29.62
CA PRO A 5 -22.65 2.61 -28.95
C PRO A 5 -22.49 3.77 -29.92
N THR A 6 -23.37 4.75 -29.82
CA THR A 6 -23.25 5.97 -30.64
C THR A 6 -22.13 6.85 -30.11
N ALA A 7 -21.45 7.60 -30.98
CA ALA A 7 -20.37 8.51 -30.60
C ALA A 7 -20.77 9.52 -29.49
N LEU A 8 -22.06 9.85 -29.39
CA LEU A 8 -22.59 10.72 -28.34
C LEU A 8 -22.63 10.01 -26.96
N GLU A 9 -22.97 8.72 -26.91
CA GLU A 9 -22.96 7.92 -25.69
C GLU A 9 -21.54 7.73 -25.15
N GLU A 10 -20.56 7.55 -26.04
CA GLU A 10 -19.14 7.48 -25.66
C GLU A 10 -18.64 8.82 -25.07
N ILE A 11 -18.98 9.96 -25.68
CA ILE A 11 -18.62 11.29 -25.19
C ILE A 11 -19.24 11.58 -23.82
N LEU A 12 -20.52 11.24 -23.65
CA LEU A 12 -21.23 11.40 -22.37
C LEU A 12 -20.66 10.47 -21.28
N GLY A 13 -20.30 9.23 -21.63
CA GLY A 13 -19.63 8.29 -20.73
C GLY A 13 -18.25 8.79 -20.27
N MET A 14 -17.44 9.32 -21.20
CA MET A 14 -16.13 9.89 -20.87
C MET A 14 -16.24 11.14 -19.99
N ALA A 15 -17.25 11.98 -20.22
CA ALA A 15 -17.50 13.16 -19.38
C ALA A 15 -17.92 12.77 -17.96
N GLN A 16 -18.75 11.74 -17.81
CA GLN A 16 -19.13 11.20 -16.51
C GLN A 16 -17.92 10.63 -15.76
N ALA A 17 -17.13 9.78 -16.43
CA ALA A 17 -15.91 9.20 -15.84
C ALA A 17 -14.87 10.25 -15.43
N ARG A 18 -14.83 11.42 -16.09
CA ARG A 18 -13.97 12.55 -15.65
C ARG A 18 -14.50 13.20 -14.38
N ARG A 19 -15.82 13.38 -14.25
CA ARG A 19 -16.45 13.93 -13.05
C ARG A 19 -16.26 13.01 -11.86
N ASP A 20 -16.48 11.71 -12.06
CA ASP A 20 -16.32 10.71 -11.01
C ASP A 20 -14.88 10.67 -10.50
N ARG A 21 -13.88 10.69 -11.40
CA ARG A 21 -12.46 10.80 -11.01
C ARG A 21 -12.13 12.09 -10.26
N ALA A 22 -12.69 13.23 -10.67
CA ALA A 22 -12.46 14.49 -9.98
C ALA A 22 -13.06 14.47 -8.56
N ALA A 23 -14.26 13.91 -8.40
CA ALA A 23 -14.90 13.74 -7.11
C ALA A 23 -14.12 12.77 -6.21
N ALA A 24 -13.66 11.65 -6.75
CA ALA A 24 -12.83 10.68 -6.03
C ALA A 24 -11.52 11.31 -5.51
N ARG A 25 -10.82 12.09 -6.36
CA ARG A 25 -9.61 12.82 -5.97
C ARG A 25 -9.86 13.87 -4.89
N ALA A 26 -10.96 14.61 -4.99
CA ALA A 26 -11.33 15.60 -3.97
C ALA A 26 -11.58 14.91 -2.61
N ALA A 27 -12.35 13.81 -2.62
CA ALA A 27 -12.62 13.02 -1.42
C ALA A 27 -11.35 12.39 -0.83
N ASP A 28 -10.42 11.90 -1.66
CA ASP A 28 -9.12 11.43 -1.18
C ASP A 28 -8.30 12.56 -0.53
N GLY A 29 -8.26 13.74 -1.16
CA GLY A 29 -7.59 14.92 -0.62
C GLY A 29 -8.15 15.37 0.72
N GLU A 30 -9.47 15.36 0.88
CA GLU A 30 -10.15 15.64 2.16
C GLU A 30 -9.76 14.62 3.24
N ARG A 31 -9.78 13.33 2.91
CA ARG A 31 -9.37 12.26 3.84
C ARG A 31 -7.90 12.40 4.24
N ARG A 32 -7.03 12.73 3.29
CA ARG A 32 -5.61 12.97 3.56
C ARG A 32 -5.41 14.17 4.47
N GLY A 33 -6.16 15.25 4.26
CA GLY A 33 -6.19 16.42 5.14
C GLY A 33 -6.67 16.07 6.55
N ALA A 34 -7.71 15.24 6.68
CA ALA A 34 -8.22 14.78 7.96
C ALA A 34 -7.18 13.96 8.73
N ALA A 35 -6.54 12.97 8.07
CA ALA A 35 -5.45 12.20 8.65
C ALA A 35 -4.27 13.10 9.09
N ALA A 36 -3.84 14.02 8.23
CA ALA A 36 -2.76 14.96 8.53
C ALA A 36 -3.06 15.86 9.73
N SER A 37 -4.33 16.25 9.91
CA SER A 37 -4.78 17.04 11.06
C SER A 37 -4.94 16.23 12.35
N GLY A 38 -4.87 14.90 12.28
CA GLY A 38 -5.10 14.01 13.42
C GLY A 38 -6.57 13.80 13.76
N SER A 39 -7.51 14.13 12.86
CA SER A 39 -8.96 14.01 13.11
C SER A 39 -9.54 12.63 12.75
N VAL A 40 -8.88 11.89 11.86
CA VAL A 40 -9.29 10.56 11.42
C VAL A 40 -8.09 9.63 11.35
N LEU A 41 -8.23 8.43 11.92
CA LEU A 41 -7.23 7.36 11.80
C LEU A 41 -7.25 6.82 10.36
N PRO A 42 -6.13 6.93 9.59
CA PRO A 42 -6.08 6.38 8.24
C PRO A 42 -6.20 4.86 8.26
N SER A 43 -6.77 4.24 7.23
CA SER A 43 -6.74 2.79 7.03
C SER A 43 -5.36 2.31 6.55
N ALA A 44 -5.12 0.99 6.56
CA ALA A 44 -3.88 0.43 6.00
C ALA A 44 -3.74 0.77 4.50
N ASP A 45 -4.82 0.67 3.73
CA ASP A 45 -4.83 1.05 2.32
C ASP A 45 -4.54 2.54 2.13
N GLN A 46 -5.12 3.42 2.95
CA GLN A 46 -4.84 4.85 2.88
C GLN A 46 -3.36 5.15 3.15
N LEU A 47 -2.76 4.51 4.17
CA LEU A 47 -1.33 4.63 4.42
C LEU A 47 -0.50 4.12 3.23
N LEU A 48 -0.93 3.03 2.59
CA LEU A 48 -0.29 2.50 1.37
C LEU A 48 -0.37 3.49 0.19
N HIS A 49 -1.47 4.25 0.09
CA HIS A 49 -1.63 5.38 -0.85
C HIS A 49 -0.87 6.65 -0.44
N GLY A 50 -0.05 6.59 0.62
CA GLY A 50 0.75 7.72 1.08
C GLY A 50 -0.02 8.74 1.91
N HIS A 51 -1.17 8.38 2.49
CA HIS A 51 -1.74 9.19 3.56
C HIS A 51 -0.76 9.22 4.74
N PRO A 52 -0.59 10.37 5.41
CA PRO A 52 0.28 10.44 6.57
C PRO A 52 -0.32 9.66 7.75
N PRO A 53 0.52 9.19 8.69
CA PRO A 53 0.04 8.75 10.00
C PRO A 53 -0.79 9.86 10.67
N LEU A 54 -1.66 9.48 11.59
CA LEU A 54 -2.52 10.36 12.38
C LEU A 54 -1.74 11.54 12.97
N GLY A 55 -2.07 12.76 12.51
CA GLY A 55 -1.40 13.98 12.96
C GLY A 55 0.08 14.07 12.57
N GLY A 56 0.54 13.22 11.65
CA GLY A 56 1.95 13.04 11.31
C GLY A 56 2.78 12.33 12.38
N ASP A 57 2.17 11.76 13.43
CA ASP A 57 2.88 11.04 14.50
C ASP A 57 2.57 9.54 14.46
N ILE A 58 3.55 8.76 14.01
CA ILE A 58 3.46 7.29 13.96
C ILE A 58 3.14 6.66 15.32
N ARG A 59 3.57 7.26 16.44
CA ARG A 59 3.31 6.70 17.77
C ARG A 59 1.85 6.83 18.15
N THR A 60 1.29 8.02 17.93
CA THR A 60 -0.13 8.30 18.14
C THR A 60 -0.97 7.40 17.23
N ASP A 61 -0.58 7.27 15.95
CA ASP A 61 -1.26 6.40 15.00
C ASP A 61 -1.24 4.92 15.45
N ILE A 62 -0.09 4.40 15.92
CA ILE A 62 0.02 3.04 16.48
C ILE A 62 -0.90 2.86 17.70
N GLN A 63 -0.93 3.83 18.62
CA GLN A 63 -1.73 3.73 19.83
C GLN A 63 -3.23 3.69 19.52
N GLU A 64 -3.70 4.60 18.67
CA GLU A 64 -5.09 4.66 18.23
C GLU A 64 -5.46 3.43 17.39
N PHE A 65 -4.58 2.97 16.51
CA PHE A 65 -4.77 1.74 15.76
C PHE A 65 -4.95 0.54 16.70
N VAL A 66 -4.03 0.30 17.63
CA VAL A 66 -4.13 -0.83 18.56
C VAL A 66 -5.38 -0.70 19.43
N GLY A 67 -5.73 0.51 19.86
CA GLY A 67 -6.96 0.78 20.62
C GLY A 67 -8.25 0.56 19.82
N SER A 68 -8.19 0.66 18.49
CA SER A 68 -9.34 0.43 17.61
C SER A 68 -9.65 -1.05 17.35
N VAL A 69 -8.70 -1.95 17.63
CA VAL A 69 -8.88 -3.40 17.43
C VAL A 69 -9.87 -3.91 18.49
N PRO A 70 -11.04 -4.45 18.10
CA PRO A 70 -12.05 -4.89 19.07
C PRO A 70 -11.55 -6.05 19.94
N ASP A 71 -11.89 -6.02 21.24
CA ASP A 71 -11.58 -7.12 22.15
C ASP A 71 -12.15 -8.45 21.65
N GLY A 72 -11.30 -9.48 21.60
CA GLY A 72 -11.68 -10.83 21.15
C GLY A 72 -11.75 -11.01 19.63
N SER A 73 -11.50 -9.98 18.83
CA SER A 73 -11.41 -10.10 17.36
C SER A 73 -10.16 -10.82 16.88
N VAL A 74 -9.12 -10.89 17.72
CA VAL A 74 -7.84 -11.55 17.45
C VAL A 74 -7.54 -12.58 18.54
N ASP A 75 -6.71 -13.57 18.21
CA ASP A 75 -6.23 -14.54 19.19
C ASP A 75 -5.36 -13.90 20.29
N ARG A 76 -5.04 -14.70 21.32
CA ARG A 76 -4.28 -14.23 22.49
C ARG A 76 -2.87 -13.76 22.13
N GLU A 77 -2.22 -14.38 21.16
CA GLU A 77 -0.85 -14.07 20.75
C GLU A 77 -0.80 -12.74 19.97
N ALA A 78 -1.73 -12.56 19.04
CA ALA A 78 -1.94 -11.30 18.33
C ALA A 78 -2.29 -10.16 19.29
N ALA A 79 -3.22 -10.38 20.23
CA ALA A 79 -3.57 -9.39 21.25
C ALA A 79 -2.37 -9.05 22.16
N ALA A 80 -1.50 -10.01 22.48
CA ALA A 80 -0.29 -9.74 23.25
C ALA A 80 0.73 -8.93 22.43
N SER A 81 0.90 -9.28 21.16
CA SER A 81 1.79 -8.58 20.22
C SER A 81 1.39 -7.11 20.02
N LEU A 82 0.10 -6.86 19.77
CA LEU A 82 -0.44 -5.51 19.59
C LEU A 82 -0.32 -4.66 20.86
N ARG A 83 -0.56 -5.24 22.05
CA ARG A 83 -0.35 -4.55 23.32
C ARG A 83 1.13 -4.19 23.54
N ALA A 84 2.04 -5.12 23.27
CA ALA A 84 3.47 -4.86 23.37
C ALA A 84 3.92 -3.74 22.42
N LEU A 85 3.35 -3.69 21.21
CA LEU A 85 3.57 -2.63 20.24
C LEU A 85 3.07 -1.26 20.74
N SER A 86 1.83 -1.19 21.23
CA SER A 86 1.25 0.04 21.80
C SER A 86 2.06 0.55 22.99
N ASP A 87 2.50 -0.35 23.87
CA ASP A 87 3.35 -0.02 25.00
C ASP A 87 4.76 0.47 24.58
N ALA A 88 5.34 -0.10 23.52
CA ALA A 88 6.59 0.39 22.96
C ALA A 88 6.41 1.81 22.38
N ALA A 89 5.32 2.06 21.65
CA ALA A 89 5.00 3.37 21.11
C ALA A 89 4.70 4.42 22.20
N ARG A 90 4.11 4.01 23.33
CA ARG A 90 3.86 4.91 24.48
C ARG A 90 5.14 5.32 25.20
N ARG A 91 6.11 4.41 25.31
CA ARG A 91 7.40 4.66 25.99
C ARG A 91 8.37 5.47 25.15
N ALA A 92 8.17 5.52 23.84
CA ALA A 92 8.97 6.32 22.92
C ALA A 92 8.87 7.82 23.25
N ALA A 93 9.98 8.49 23.56
CA ALA A 93 9.99 9.93 23.84
C ALA A 93 9.67 10.77 22.59
N PRO A 94 9.03 11.95 22.74
CA PRO A 94 8.89 12.90 21.65
C PRO A 94 10.28 13.51 21.33
N GLY A 95 10.78 13.36 20.10
CA GLY A 95 11.99 14.07 19.66
C GLY A 95 13.10 13.27 18.95
N GLY A 96 12.98 11.93 18.83
CA GLY A 96 13.69 11.15 17.81
C GLY A 96 14.95 10.39 18.21
N GLY A 97 15.19 9.29 17.47
CA GLY A 97 16.43 8.52 17.42
C GLY A 97 16.33 7.12 18.04
N VAL A 98 16.46 7.05 19.37
CA VAL A 98 16.57 5.79 20.12
C VAL A 98 15.22 5.07 20.25
N ASP A 99 14.13 5.84 20.23
CA ASP A 99 12.78 5.34 20.48
C ASP A 99 12.16 4.54 19.33
N GLY A 100 12.57 4.84 18.09
CA GLY A 100 12.14 4.07 16.91
C GLY A 100 12.64 2.63 16.95
N VAL A 101 13.75 2.35 17.63
CA VAL A 101 14.34 1.01 17.73
C VAL A 101 13.46 0.08 18.56
N ALA A 102 12.91 0.55 19.68
CA ALA A 102 12.04 -0.26 20.53
C ALA A 102 10.71 -0.57 19.83
N VAL A 103 10.14 0.41 19.14
CA VAL A 103 8.93 0.22 18.33
C VAL A 103 9.19 -0.75 17.18
N LEU A 104 10.30 -0.57 16.45
CA LEU A 104 10.68 -1.47 15.38
C LEU A 104 10.95 -2.91 15.87
N ALA A 105 11.58 -3.07 17.04
CA ALA A 105 11.76 -4.39 17.66
C ALA A 105 10.40 -5.03 18.00
N ALA A 106 9.46 -4.27 18.54
CA ALA A 106 8.11 -4.75 18.82
C ALA A 106 7.36 -5.14 17.53
N LEU A 107 7.50 -4.37 16.44
CA LEU A 107 6.94 -4.69 15.13
C LEU A 107 7.52 -6.00 14.57
N ARG A 108 8.84 -6.19 14.63
CA ARG A 108 9.50 -7.44 14.18
C ARG A 108 9.13 -8.65 15.04
N ALA A 109 8.86 -8.43 16.32
CA ALA A 109 8.39 -9.46 17.24
C ALA A 109 6.88 -9.71 17.13
N CYS A 110 6.13 -8.83 16.45
CA CYS A 110 4.68 -8.95 16.32
C CYS A 110 4.31 -10.24 15.59
N ARG A 111 3.35 -10.97 16.15
CA ARG A 111 2.83 -12.22 15.59
C ARG A 111 1.32 -12.09 15.44
N ILE A 112 0.86 -12.05 14.19
CA ILE A 112 -0.57 -11.99 13.86
C ILE A 112 -0.83 -13.09 12.83
N ALA A 113 -1.40 -14.20 13.28
CA ALA A 113 -1.66 -15.35 12.42
C ALA A 113 -2.80 -15.05 11.41
N PRO A 114 -2.84 -15.72 10.24
CA PRO A 114 -3.90 -15.53 9.25
C PRO A 114 -5.34 -15.61 9.80
N PRO A 115 -5.69 -16.52 10.73
CA PRO A 115 -7.04 -16.56 11.30
C PRO A 115 -7.43 -15.31 12.10
N SER A 116 -6.46 -14.60 12.66
CA SER A 116 -6.66 -13.37 13.44
C SER A 116 -6.66 -12.11 12.58
N ASP A 117 -6.34 -12.24 11.29
CA ASP A 117 -6.23 -11.13 10.34
C ASP A 117 -6.42 -11.71 8.92
N PRO A 118 -7.65 -12.13 8.57
CA PRO A 118 -7.93 -12.89 7.37
C PRO A 118 -7.76 -12.06 6.09
N ASP A 119 -8.00 -10.76 6.17
CA ASP A 119 -7.79 -9.79 5.08
C ASP A 119 -6.34 -9.25 5.05
N GLY A 120 -5.56 -9.47 6.12
CA GLY A 120 -4.18 -9.02 6.21
C GLY A 120 -4.00 -7.55 6.58
N THR A 121 -5.09 -6.85 6.91
CA THR A 121 -5.09 -5.41 7.17
C THR A 121 -4.20 -5.06 8.38
N LEU A 122 -4.26 -5.85 9.45
CA LEU A 122 -3.46 -5.61 10.66
C LEU A 122 -1.97 -5.83 10.39
N ARG A 123 -1.63 -6.92 9.69
CA ARG A 123 -0.25 -7.23 9.27
C ARG A 123 0.30 -6.17 8.34
N LEU A 124 -0.45 -5.78 7.30
CA LEU A 124 -0.03 -4.74 6.35
C LEU A 124 0.30 -3.44 7.08
N ARG A 125 -0.56 -3.02 8.01
CA ARG A 125 -0.33 -1.81 8.80
C ARG A 125 0.95 -1.89 9.64
N CYS A 126 1.20 -3.03 10.29
CA CYS A 126 2.45 -3.26 11.02
C CYS A 126 3.69 -3.18 10.10
N VAL A 127 3.60 -3.73 8.88
CA VAL A 127 4.67 -3.67 7.88
C VAL A 127 4.91 -2.22 7.43
N ILE A 128 3.85 -1.45 7.18
CA ILE A 128 3.96 -0.02 6.83
C ILE A 128 4.66 0.76 7.95
N TYR A 129 4.29 0.55 9.22
CA TYR A 129 4.98 1.20 10.33
C TYR A 129 6.47 0.84 10.39
N ALA A 130 6.82 -0.41 10.16
CA ALA A 130 8.22 -0.84 10.15
C ALA A 130 9.00 -0.14 9.03
N ALA A 131 8.40 -0.04 7.82
CA ALA A 131 8.98 0.68 6.69
C ALA A 131 9.18 2.18 7.00
N LEU A 132 8.19 2.83 7.61
CA LEU A 132 8.27 4.23 8.05
C LEU A 132 9.35 4.46 9.11
N LEU A 133 9.63 3.45 9.95
CA LEU A 133 10.73 3.47 10.92
C LEU A 133 12.09 3.07 10.31
N GLY A 134 12.14 2.81 9.01
CA GLY A 134 13.36 2.58 8.25
C GLY A 134 13.76 1.11 8.09
N ASP A 135 12.85 0.17 8.33
CA ASP A 135 13.07 -1.24 8.03
C ASP A 135 13.07 -1.48 6.51
N ALA A 136 14.21 -1.94 5.99
CA ALA A 136 14.41 -2.10 4.55
C ALA A 136 13.60 -3.26 3.95
N GLU A 137 13.44 -4.36 4.70
CA GLU A 137 12.67 -5.51 4.24
C GLU A 137 11.18 -5.17 4.22
N ALA A 138 10.70 -4.49 5.26
CA ALA A 138 9.34 -3.98 5.31
C ALA A 138 9.08 -2.98 4.17
N ALA A 139 10.02 -2.08 3.87
CA ALA A 139 9.89 -1.16 2.74
C ALA A 139 9.75 -1.89 1.40
N LEU A 140 10.51 -2.97 1.18
CA LEU A 140 10.34 -3.80 -0.03
C LEU A 140 9.00 -4.52 -0.05
N ALA A 141 8.50 -4.98 1.10
CA ALA A 141 7.17 -5.57 1.19
C ALA A 141 6.07 -4.53 0.86
N VAL A 142 6.14 -3.33 1.43
CA VAL A 142 5.23 -2.21 1.09
C VAL A 142 5.30 -1.88 -0.40
N ALA A 143 6.50 -1.88 -1.01
CA ALA A 143 6.65 -1.67 -2.44
C ALA A 143 5.92 -2.75 -3.27
N GLY A 144 6.01 -4.01 -2.85
CA GLY A 144 5.31 -5.12 -3.49
C GLY A 144 3.79 -5.00 -3.39
N GLU A 145 3.27 -4.68 -2.20
CA GLU A 145 1.83 -4.49 -1.96
C GLU A 145 1.29 -3.29 -2.74
N ALA A 146 2.01 -2.16 -2.75
CA ALA A 146 1.63 -0.98 -3.53
C ALA A 146 1.61 -1.29 -5.04
N ALA A 147 2.58 -2.06 -5.54
CA ALA A 147 2.61 -2.48 -6.93
C ALA A 147 1.46 -3.44 -7.28
N LEU A 148 1.13 -4.38 -6.39
CA LEU A 148 0.01 -5.29 -6.57
C LEU A 148 -1.32 -4.53 -6.57
N LEU A 149 -1.50 -3.60 -5.63
CA LEU A 149 -2.70 -2.76 -5.58
C LEU A 149 -2.83 -1.90 -6.84
N ALA A 150 -1.73 -1.29 -7.29
CA ALA A 150 -1.71 -0.53 -8.53
C ALA A 150 -2.10 -1.39 -9.74
N TYR A 151 -1.75 -2.67 -9.72
CA TYR A 151 -2.03 -3.59 -10.81
C TYR A 151 -3.52 -4.00 -10.88
N VAL A 152 -4.16 -4.23 -9.73
CA VAL A 152 -5.55 -4.72 -9.66
C VAL A 152 -6.61 -3.62 -9.63
N GLN A 153 -6.22 -2.37 -9.41
CA GLN A 153 -7.17 -1.26 -9.32
C GLN A 153 -7.89 -0.98 -10.65
N ASP A 154 -9.13 -0.48 -10.55
CA ASP A 154 -9.82 0.07 -11.70
C ASP A 154 -9.38 1.52 -11.93
N TRP A 155 -8.41 1.67 -12.84
CA TRP A 155 -7.84 2.96 -13.26
C TRP A 155 -8.87 3.97 -13.77
N HIS A 156 -10.06 3.51 -14.17
CA HIS A 156 -11.14 4.40 -14.62
C HIS A 156 -11.95 5.00 -13.45
N LEU A 157 -12.00 4.32 -12.30
CA LEU A 157 -12.86 4.70 -11.17
C LEU A 157 -12.10 5.33 -9.99
N GLU A 158 -10.87 4.90 -9.71
CA GLU A 158 -10.22 5.20 -8.43
C GLU A 158 -9.25 6.38 -8.44
N GLY A 159 -9.07 7.02 -9.60
CA GLY A 159 -8.28 8.25 -9.69
C GLY A 159 -6.78 7.97 -9.71
N ASP A 160 -6.23 7.88 -10.92
CA ASP A 160 -4.81 7.96 -11.25
C ASP A 160 -3.87 7.21 -10.30
N GLY A 161 -3.94 5.88 -10.31
CA GLY A 161 -3.00 5.06 -9.56
C GLY A 161 -1.56 5.08 -10.07
N THR A 162 -1.21 6.07 -10.90
CA THR A 162 0.15 6.54 -11.10
C THR A 162 0.78 6.88 -9.75
N GLU A 163 0.00 7.41 -8.80
CA GLU A 163 0.46 7.62 -7.43
C GLU A 163 0.93 6.32 -6.76
N LEU A 164 0.16 5.23 -6.83
CA LEU A 164 0.58 3.94 -6.25
C LEU A 164 1.83 3.37 -6.94
N VAL A 165 1.95 3.52 -8.26
CA VAL A 165 3.16 3.12 -9.00
C VAL A 165 4.38 3.91 -8.51
N TRP A 166 4.23 5.22 -8.30
CA TRP A 166 5.30 6.04 -7.74
C TRP A 166 5.61 5.71 -6.28
N GLN A 167 4.59 5.41 -5.46
CA GLN A 167 4.80 4.94 -4.09
C GLN A 167 5.58 3.62 -4.07
N ALA A 168 5.19 2.65 -4.91
CA ALA A 168 5.90 1.39 -5.05
C ALA A 168 7.36 1.61 -5.45
N ALA A 169 7.61 2.46 -6.44
CA ALA A 169 8.97 2.79 -6.89
C ALA A 169 9.79 3.48 -5.79
N ALA A 170 9.19 4.42 -5.04
CA ALA A 170 9.86 5.13 -3.96
C ALA A 170 10.27 4.19 -2.83
N TRP A 171 9.37 3.32 -2.39
CA TRP A 171 9.66 2.31 -1.36
C TRP A 171 10.70 1.30 -1.82
N ALA A 172 10.63 0.85 -3.09
CA ALA A 172 11.63 -0.03 -3.66
C ALA A 172 13.02 0.61 -3.69
N ALA A 173 13.11 1.88 -4.08
CA ALA A 173 14.36 2.64 -4.07
C ALA A 173 14.91 2.81 -2.64
N PHE A 174 14.04 3.14 -1.68
CA PHE A 174 14.41 3.26 -0.27
C PHE A 174 14.96 1.96 0.29
N GLY A 175 14.21 0.85 0.17
CA GLY A 175 14.64 -0.47 0.66
C GLY A 175 15.95 -0.91 0.01
N SER A 176 16.07 -0.74 -1.31
CA SER A 176 17.29 -1.09 -2.06
C SER A 176 18.52 -0.31 -1.63
N SER A 177 18.37 0.98 -1.27
CA SER A 177 19.49 1.81 -0.81
C SER A 177 20.11 1.32 0.52
N ARG A 178 19.35 0.55 1.31
CA ARG A 178 19.73 0.08 2.64
C ARG A 178 20.29 -1.34 2.66
N LEU A 179 20.08 -2.12 1.60
CA LEU A 179 20.55 -3.51 1.49
C LEU A 179 21.96 -3.65 0.89
N GLY A 180 22.69 -2.53 0.74
CA GLY A 180 24.02 -2.49 0.13
C GLY A 180 23.96 -2.35 -1.39
N PRO A 181 25.10 -2.48 -2.11
CA PRO A 181 25.08 -2.42 -3.55
C PRO A 181 24.19 -3.55 -4.07
N LEU A 182 23.10 -3.18 -4.76
CA LEU A 182 22.35 -4.11 -5.58
C LEU A 182 23.36 -4.91 -6.39
N ARG A 183 23.22 -6.24 -6.40
CA ARG A 183 23.96 -7.08 -7.35
C ARG A 183 23.86 -6.35 -8.68
N ARG A 184 25.01 -6.03 -9.29
CA ARG A 184 25.01 -5.59 -10.69
C ARG A 184 24.15 -6.60 -11.41
N LEU A 185 23.04 -6.12 -11.99
CA LEU A 185 22.26 -6.95 -12.88
C LEU A 185 23.27 -7.57 -13.84
N PRO A 186 23.17 -8.88 -14.14
CA PRO A 186 24.13 -9.55 -15.02
C PRO A 186 24.22 -8.89 -16.41
N TRP A 187 23.32 -7.94 -16.69
CA TRP A 187 23.21 -7.16 -17.92
C TRP A 187 23.09 -5.66 -17.56
N PRO A 188 23.78 -4.74 -18.25
CA PRO A 188 23.58 -3.30 -18.12
C PRO A 188 22.11 -2.93 -18.40
N ILE A 189 21.54 -2.02 -17.60
CA ILE A 189 20.19 -1.48 -17.84
C ILE A 189 20.10 -0.83 -19.23
N SER A 190 21.21 -0.31 -19.74
CA SER A 190 21.37 0.25 -21.09
C SER A 190 21.33 -0.77 -22.23
N GLU A 191 21.44 -2.07 -21.95
CA GLU A 191 21.31 -3.16 -22.93
C GLU A 191 19.90 -3.77 -22.96
N MET A 192 19.01 -3.31 -22.07
CA MET A 192 17.63 -3.76 -22.02
C MET A 192 16.81 -2.85 -22.94
N GLY A 193 16.09 -3.43 -23.92
CA GLY A 193 15.18 -2.69 -24.82
C GLY A 193 14.24 -1.75 -24.06
N LEU A 194 13.71 -0.74 -24.76
CA LEU A 194 12.94 0.37 -24.16
C LEU A 194 11.95 -0.17 -23.12
N THR A 195 11.89 0.46 -21.95
CA THR A 195 11.01 0.05 -20.83
C THR A 195 9.57 -0.24 -21.27
N ARG A 196 9.10 0.47 -22.31
CA ARG A 196 7.82 0.26 -22.98
C ARG A 196 7.69 -1.14 -23.61
N ASP A 197 8.67 -1.59 -24.37
CA ASP A 197 8.67 -2.90 -25.05
C ASP A 197 8.57 -4.06 -24.04
N ARG A 198 9.08 -3.85 -22.82
CA ARG A 198 8.98 -4.83 -21.73
C ARG A 198 7.64 -4.82 -21.02
N ILE A 199 7.05 -3.65 -20.81
CA ILE A 199 5.69 -3.55 -20.29
C ILE A 199 4.72 -4.21 -21.29
N ASP A 200 4.93 -3.98 -22.58
CA ASP A 200 4.14 -4.58 -23.66
C ASP A 200 4.35 -6.11 -23.72
N ALA A 201 5.60 -6.58 -23.66
CA ALA A 201 5.90 -8.02 -23.63
C ALA A 201 5.35 -8.74 -22.40
N PHE A 202 5.42 -8.11 -21.21
CA PHE A 202 4.85 -8.66 -19.99
C PHE A 202 3.32 -8.66 -20.02
N ALA A 203 2.70 -7.59 -20.53
CA ALA A 203 1.27 -7.51 -20.72
C ALA A 203 0.78 -8.58 -21.71
N ASP A 204 1.52 -8.83 -22.78
CA ASP A 204 1.20 -9.86 -23.76
C ASP A 204 1.36 -11.28 -23.19
N GLU A 205 2.45 -11.56 -22.47
CA GLU A 205 2.63 -12.85 -21.80
C GLU A 205 1.53 -13.11 -20.76
N PHE A 206 1.14 -12.07 -20.01
CA PHE A 206 0.06 -12.14 -19.04
C PHE A 206 -1.30 -12.40 -19.69
N ARG A 207 -1.67 -11.64 -20.74
CA ARG A 207 -2.89 -11.89 -21.53
C ARG A 207 -2.93 -13.33 -22.01
N LEU A 208 -1.81 -13.83 -22.54
CA LEU A 208 -1.70 -15.18 -23.07
C LEU A 208 -1.88 -16.25 -21.99
N LYS A 209 -1.39 -16.00 -20.76
CA LYS A 209 -1.61 -16.89 -19.60
C LYS A 209 -3.05 -16.84 -19.11
N VAL A 210 -3.67 -15.66 -19.03
CA VAL A 210 -5.07 -15.50 -18.62
C VAL A 210 -6.02 -16.17 -19.62
N SER A 211 -5.79 -15.98 -20.93
CA SER A 211 -6.58 -16.63 -21.98
C SER A 211 -6.52 -18.15 -21.95
N ARG A 212 -5.43 -18.73 -21.42
CA ARG A 212 -5.27 -20.19 -21.24
C ARG A 212 -6.02 -20.74 -20.02
N HIS A 213 -6.41 -19.88 -19.09
CA HIS A 213 -7.08 -20.26 -17.85
C HIS A 213 -8.56 -19.87 -17.79
N LEU A 214 -9.05 -19.12 -18.78
CA LEU A 214 -10.49 -18.98 -19.00
C LEU A 214 -10.99 -20.23 -19.73
N PRO A 215 -11.90 -21.04 -19.14
CA PRO A 215 -12.58 -22.09 -19.88
C PRO A 215 -13.33 -21.42 -21.04
N GLU A 216 -13.30 -22.03 -22.22
CA GLU A 216 -14.15 -21.61 -23.35
C GLU A 216 -15.61 -21.66 -22.87
N LEU A 217 -16.15 -20.49 -22.55
CA LEU A 217 -17.57 -20.29 -22.30
C LEU A 217 -18.23 -20.26 -23.68
N GLU A 218 -18.55 -21.44 -24.20
CA GLU A 218 -19.63 -21.63 -25.17
C GLU A 218 -21.00 -21.53 -24.49
#